data_AF-A0A8S9YN43-F1
#
_entry.id   AF-A0A8S9YN43-F1
#
_cell.length_a   1.000
_cell.length_b   1.000
_cell.length_c   1.000
_cell.angle_alpha   90.00
_cell.angle_beta   90.00
_cell.angle_gamma   90.00
#
_symmetry.space_group_name_H-M   'P 1'
#
loop_
_entity.id
_entity.type
_entity.pdbx_description
1 polymer ?
#
loop_
_entity_poly.entity_id
_entity_poly.type
_entity_poly.pdbx_seq_one_letter_code
_entity_poly.pdbx_strand_id
1 'polypeptide(L)'
;MGLAELTVQLPPGYPSGDSAAPVKPFMTLRLLPSAQTRGMNERVLSTRFNSWLQEAASTGEPVVFAAIDWVRDELASWKSPDSTLSSQLEDLSLSTTKGPVVCLWIVSHHIRSPIKRRLILEWAGELKLGGCSMPGRPGLIVAEGDADNVSPSDRNLQSSVMC
;
A
#
# COMPACT_ATOMS: atom_id res chain seq x y z
N MET A 1 4.38 -11.78 -18.56
CA MET A 1 4.20 -11.82 -17.10
C MET A 1 3.24 -10.69 -16.72
N GLY A 2 2.31 -10.92 -15.78
CA GLY A 2 1.39 -9.88 -15.32
C GLY A 2 2.11 -8.81 -14.50
N LEU A 3 1.62 -7.56 -14.57
CA LEU A 3 2.16 -6.42 -13.83
C LEU A 3 1.46 -6.20 -12.48
N ALA A 4 0.23 -6.68 -12.37
CA ALA A 4 -0.58 -6.55 -11.17
C ALA A 4 -1.46 -7.78 -10.97
N GLU A 5 -1.87 -7.99 -9.73
CA GLU A 5 -2.84 -8.97 -9.27
C GLU A 5 -4.06 -8.22 -8.74
N LEU A 6 -5.24 -8.54 -9.30
CA LEU A 6 -6.52 -8.02 -8.84
C LEU A 6 -7.29 -9.18 -8.19
N THR A 7 -7.44 -9.13 -6.87
CA THR A 7 -8.26 -10.10 -6.13
C THR A 7 -9.67 -9.54 -5.98
N VAL A 8 -10.67 -10.36 -6.32
CA VAL A 8 -12.08 -9.97 -6.30
C VAL A 8 -12.85 -10.91 -5.38
N GLN A 9 -13.59 -10.34 -4.43
CA GLN A 9 -14.54 -11.06 -3.58
C GLN A 9 -15.94 -10.45 -3.75
N LEU A 10 -16.89 -11.31 -4.10
CA LEU A 10 -18.27 -10.92 -4.36
C LEU A 10 -19.12 -11.31 -3.15
N PRO A 11 -19.62 -10.35 -2.35
CA PRO A 11 -20.48 -10.66 -1.23
C PRO A 11 -21.86 -11.14 -1.69
N PRO A 12 -22.62 -11.84 -0.82
CA PRO A 12 -24.01 -12.18 -1.11
C PRO A 12 -24.83 -10.94 -1.46
N GLY A 13 -25.62 -11.03 -2.53
CA GLY A 13 -26.42 -9.90 -3.04
C GLY A 13 -25.70 -9.02 -4.06
N TYR A 14 -24.44 -9.32 -4.41
CA TYR A 14 -23.77 -8.71 -5.56
C TYR A 14 -24.05 -9.48 -6.85
N PRO A 15 -24.27 -8.80 -8.00
CA PRO A 15 -24.61 -7.38 -8.11
C PRO A 15 -26.04 -7.14 -7.62
N SER A 16 -26.28 -6.01 -6.95
CA SER A 16 -27.62 -5.71 -6.42
C SER A 16 -28.55 -5.13 -7.49
N GLY A 17 -27.99 -4.46 -8.52
CA GLY A 17 -28.78 -3.71 -9.51
C GLY A 17 -29.66 -2.60 -8.93
N ASP A 18 -29.44 -2.27 -7.65
CA ASP A 18 -30.20 -1.29 -6.90
C ASP A 18 -29.29 -0.12 -6.52
N SER A 19 -29.55 1.03 -7.15
CA SER A 19 -28.83 2.28 -6.88
C SER A 19 -29.15 2.89 -5.52
N ALA A 20 -30.26 2.51 -4.87
CA ALA A 20 -30.61 3.01 -3.54
C ALA A 20 -29.83 2.28 -2.42
N ALA A 21 -29.47 1.02 -2.63
CA ALA A 21 -28.69 0.20 -1.71
C ALA A 21 -27.69 -0.71 -2.45
N PRO A 22 -26.64 -0.13 -3.06
CA PRO A 22 -25.69 -0.89 -3.85
C PRO A 22 -24.86 -1.82 -2.96
N VAL A 23 -24.92 -3.13 -3.24
CA VAL A 23 -23.97 -4.09 -2.67
C VAL A 23 -22.69 -3.98 -3.47
N LYS A 24 -21.56 -3.64 -2.82
CA LYS A 24 -20.27 -3.41 -3.50
C LYS A 24 -19.37 -4.65 -3.41
N PRO A 25 -18.58 -4.95 -4.45
CA PRO A 25 -17.58 -6.00 -4.39
C PRO A 25 -16.38 -5.53 -3.55
N PHE A 26 -15.69 -6.47 -2.91
CA PHE A 26 -14.40 -6.19 -2.29
C PHE A 26 -13.30 -6.51 -3.29
N MET A 27 -12.54 -5.50 -3.71
CA MET A 27 -11.44 -5.67 -4.64
C MET A 27 -10.14 -5.16 -4.03
N THR A 28 -9.08 -5.94 -4.15
CA THR A 28 -7.73 -5.54 -3.74
C THR A 28 -6.79 -5.63 -4.94
N LEU A 29 -6.06 -4.55 -5.17
CA LEU A 29 -5.08 -4.42 -6.23
C LEU A 29 -3.69 -4.50 -5.62
N ARG A 30 -2.84 -5.35 -6.19
CA ARG A 30 -1.45 -5.53 -5.76
C ARG A 30 -0.53 -5.45 -6.97
N LEU A 31 0.55 -4.70 -6.86
CA LEU A 31 1.59 -4.69 -7.89
C LEU A 31 2.49 -5.93 -7.75
N LEU A 32 2.77 -6.59 -8.86
CA LEU A 32 3.69 -7.72 -8.88
C LEU A 32 5.13 -7.23 -9.07
N PRO A 33 6.12 -7.82 -8.38
CA PRO A 33 7.52 -7.44 -8.56
C PRO A 33 7.98 -7.68 -10.01
N SER A 34 8.25 -6.60 -10.75
CA SER A 34 8.70 -6.63 -12.15
C SER A 34 9.58 -5.41 -12.42
N ALA A 35 10.45 -5.49 -13.43
CA ALA A 35 11.28 -4.34 -13.84
C ALA A 35 10.42 -3.11 -14.20
N GLN A 36 9.22 -3.33 -14.75
CA GLN A 36 8.29 -2.26 -15.14
C GLN A 36 7.53 -1.66 -13.95
N THR A 37 7.36 -2.40 -12.86
CA THR A 37 6.67 -1.93 -11.65
C THR A 37 7.62 -1.35 -10.61
N ARG A 38 8.93 -1.53 -10.78
CA ARG A 38 9.97 -0.93 -9.93
C ARG A 38 9.90 0.60 -10.03
N GLY A 39 9.45 1.24 -8.96
CA GLY A 39 9.28 2.70 -8.86
C GLY A 39 7.84 3.17 -9.00
N MET A 40 6.88 2.28 -9.27
CA MET A 40 5.46 2.62 -9.18
C MET A 40 5.06 2.78 -7.71
N ASN A 41 4.27 3.82 -7.42
CA ASN A 41 3.77 4.07 -6.08
C ASN A 41 2.44 3.32 -5.87
N GLU A 42 2.52 2.13 -5.25
CA GLU A 42 1.38 1.26 -5.00
C GLU A 42 0.29 1.94 -4.17
N ARG A 43 0.66 2.82 -3.23
CA ARG A 43 -0.31 3.57 -2.42
C ARG A 43 -1.13 4.53 -3.27
N VAL A 44 -0.48 5.28 -4.17
CA VAL A 44 -1.16 6.21 -5.08
C VAL A 44 -2.10 5.45 -6.01
N LEU A 45 -1.62 4.35 -6.63
CA LEU A 45 -2.42 3.50 -7.50
C LEU A 45 -3.64 2.93 -6.75
N SER A 46 -3.42 2.37 -5.56
CA SER A 46 -4.49 1.82 -4.72
C SER A 46 -5.50 2.87 -4.30
N THR A 47 -5.05 4.10 -3.98
CA THR A 47 -5.94 5.20 -3.62
C THR A 47 -6.85 5.59 -4.79
N ARG A 48 -6.26 5.73 -5.99
CA ARG A 48 -7.02 6.02 -7.21
C ARG A 48 -8.02 4.91 -7.54
N PHE A 49 -7.59 3.65 -7.45
CA PHE A 49 -8.44 2.50 -7.70
C PHE A 49 -9.64 2.47 -6.77
N ASN A 50 -9.41 2.68 -5.47
CA ASN A 50 -10.50 2.70 -4.49
C ASN A 50 -11.46 3.87 -4.74
N SER A 51 -10.95 5.06 -5.09
CA SER A 51 -11.81 6.20 -5.44
C SER A 51 -12.68 5.89 -6.65
N TRP A 52 -12.09 5.33 -7.71
CA TRP A 52 -12.80 4.90 -8.91
C TRP A 52 -13.84 3.81 -8.58
N LEU A 53 -13.48 2.79 -7.80
CA LEU A 53 -14.37 1.68 -7.44
C LEU A 53 -15.60 2.17 -6.66
N GLN A 54 -15.43 3.16 -5.77
CA GLN A 54 -16.55 3.72 -5.01
C GLN A 54 -17.59 4.39 -5.91
N GLU A 55 -17.13 5.06 -6.96
CA GLU A 55 -17.96 5.72 -7.97
C GLU A 55 -18.58 4.70 -8.95
N ALA A 56 -17.76 3.80 -9.50
CA ALA A 56 -18.22 2.79 -10.45
C ALA A 56 -19.25 1.83 -9.84
N ALA A 57 -19.09 1.45 -8.57
CA ALA A 57 -20.03 0.55 -7.87
C ALA A 57 -21.23 1.29 -7.24
N SER A 58 -21.46 2.57 -7.56
CA SER A 58 -22.55 3.36 -6.96
C SER A 58 -23.95 2.93 -7.41
N THR A 59 -24.08 2.34 -8.60
CA THR A 59 -25.36 1.91 -9.18
C THR A 59 -25.75 0.48 -8.80
N GLY A 60 -24.85 -0.27 -8.14
CA GLY A 60 -25.05 -1.70 -7.84
C GLY A 60 -24.89 -2.61 -9.06
N GLU A 61 -24.45 -2.06 -10.21
CA GLU A 61 -24.16 -2.81 -11.42
C GLU A 61 -22.84 -3.62 -11.33
N PRO A 62 -22.66 -4.65 -12.17
CA PRO A 62 -21.41 -5.40 -12.22
C PRO A 62 -20.26 -4.54 -12.75
N VAL A 63 -19.18 -4.42 -11.96
CA VAL A 63 -18.02 -3.54 -12.24
C VAL A 63 -16.70 -4.31 -12.44
N VAL A 64 -16.72 -5.65 -12.40
CA VAL A 64 -15.51 -6.48 -12.47
C VAL A 64 -14.74 -6.26 -13.77
N PHE A 65 -15.42 -6.23 -14.91
CA PHE A 65 -14.78 -5.95 -16.20
C PHE A 65 -14.22 -4.53 -16.28
N ALA A 66 -15.01 -3.55 -15.84
CA ALA A 66 -14.57 -2.16 -15.78
C ALA A 66 -13.34 -1.98 -14.88
N ALA A 67 -13.23 -2.77 -13.80
CA ALA A 67 -12.07 -2.75 -12.91
C ALA A 67 -10.81 -3.29 -13.60
N ILE A 68 -10.94 -4.35 -14.40
CA ILE A 68 -9.83 -4.90 -15.18
C ILE A 68 -9.34 -3.87 -16.21
N ASP A 69 -10.27 -3.23 -16.92
CA ASP A 69 -9.93 -2.23 -17.94
C ASP A 69 -9.29 -1.00 -17.31
N TRP A 70 -9.86 -0.50 -16.20
CA TRP A 70 -9.26 0.60 -15.44
C TRP A 70 -7.82 0.30 -15.01
N VAL A 71 -7.57 -0.91 -14.48
CA VAL A 71 -6.21 -1.31 -14.05
C VAL A 71 -5.26 -1.38 -15.24
N ARG A 72 -5.71 -1.91 -16.39
CA ARG A 72 -4.88 -1.97 -17.60
C ARG A 72 -4.52 -0.58 -18.10
N ASP A 73 -5.47 0.35 -18.12
CA ASP A 73 -5.27 1.71 -18.60
C ASP A 73 -4.36 2.52 -17.67
N GLU A 74 -4.53 2.40 -16.35
CA GLU A 74 -3.65 3.06 -15.38
C GLU A 74 -2.23 2.50 -15.43
N LEU A 75 -2.06 1.19 -15.55
CA LEU A 75 -0.73 0.59 -15.68
C LEU A 75 -0.05 0.97 -17.01
N ALA A 76 -0.80 1.10 -18.09
CA ALA A 76 -0.28 1.53 -19.39
C ALA A 76 0.08 3.02 -19.42
N SER A 77 -0.70 3.86 -18.73
CA SER A 77 -0.50 5.31 -18.68
C SER A 77 0.48 5.77 -17.60
N TRP A 78 0.93 4.86 -16.72
CA TRP A 78 1.86 5.17 -15.64
C TRP A 78 3.23 5.61 -16.18
N LYS A 79 3.38 6.92 -16.37
CA LYS A 79 4.67 7.57 -16.56
C LYS A 79 5.25 7.82 -15.18
N SER A 80 6.46 7.32 -14.92
CA SER A 80 7.20 7.74 -13.73
C SER A 80 7.20 9.28 -13.69
N PRO A 81 6.73 9.92 -12.60
CA PRO A 81 6.70 11.38 -12.51
C PRO A 81 8.09 12.05 -12.60
N ASP A 82 9.18 11.28 -12.65
CA ASP A 82 10.56 11.78 -12.73
C ASP A 82 11.12 11.94 -14.15
N SER A 83 10.35 11.72 -15.22
CA SER A 83 10.88 11.87 -16.60
C SER A 83 11.06 13.33 -17.07
N THR A 84 10.83 14.33 -16.20
CA THR A 84 10.96 15.76 -16.54
C THR A 84 12.20 16.45 -15.94
N LEU A 85 13.08 15.72 -15.24
CA LEU A 85 14.30 16.28 -14.63
C LEU A 85 15.60 15.54 -15.03
N SER A 86 15.56 14.74 -16.10
CA SER A 86 16.69 13.88 -16.48
C SER A 86 17.79 14.56 -17.32
N SER A 87 17.87 15.90 -17.39
CA SER A 87 18.95 16.59 -18.11
C SER A 87 19.92 17.37 -17.24
N GLN A 88 19.76 17.39 -15.92
CA GLN A 88 20.74 18.02 -15.01
C GLN A 88 20.76 17.29 -13.67
N LEU A 89 21.52 16.19 -13.58
CA LEU A 89 22.13 15.64 -12.35
C LEU A 89 22.89 14.33 -12.68
N GLU A 90 23.66 14.33 -13.77
CA GLU A 90 24.73 13.33 -13.98
C GLU A 90 25.96 13.76 -13.18
N ASP A 91 25.87 13.75 -11.84
CA ASP A 91 27.07 13.70 -11.00
C ASP A 91 26.67 13.37 -9.55
N LEU A 92 26.40 12.09 -9.28
CA LEU A 92 26.58 11.42 -7.99
C LEU A 92 26.03 10.00 -8.10
N SER A 93 26.80 9.16 -8.79
CA SER A 93 26.72 7.72 -8.63
C SER A 93 27.06 7.35 -7.18
N LEU A 94 26.07 6.94 -6.38
CA LEU A 94 26.30 5.95 -5.34
C LEU A 94 25.31 4.81 -5.50
N SER A 95 25.89 3.63 -5.77
CA SER A 95 25.24 2.35 -5.78
C SER A 95 24.48 2.11 -4.48
N THR A 96 23.16 1.94 -4.56
CA THR A 96 22.47 1.06 -3.62
C THR A 96 21.48 0.27 -4.42
N THR A 97 21.75 -1.03 -4.55
CA THR A 97 20.74 -2.04 -4.86
C THR A 97 19.66 -1.93 -3.78
N LYS A 98 18.66 -1.05 -3.96
CA LYS A 98 17.53 -0.96 -3.04
C LYS A 98 16.87 -2.33 -2.98
N GLY A 99 16.81 -2.92 -1.79
CA GLY A 99 16.25 -4.23 -1.56
C GLY A 99 14.75 -4.26 -1.88
N PRO A 100 14.11 -5.43 -1.77
CA PRO A 100 12.65 -5.48 -1.88
C PRO A 100 12.02 -4.62 -0.78
N VAL A 101 11.04 -3.79 -1.14
CA VAL A 101 10.21 -3.10 -0.14
C VAL A 101 9.30 -4.13 0.52
N VAL A 102 9.25 -4.12 1.85
CA VAL A 102 8.43 -5.05 2.65
C VAL A 102 7.46 -4.30 3.54
N CYS A 103 6.35 -4.96 3.86
CA CYS A 103 5.31 -4.45 4.74
C CYS A 103 5.16 -5.38 5.95
N LEU A 104 5.48 -4.87 7.14
CA LEU A 104 5.40 -5.60 8.41
C LEU A 104 4.18 -5.15 9.21
N TRP A 105 3.43 -6.13 9.71
CA TRP A 105 2.25 -5.93 10.55
C TRP A 105 2.60 -6.34 11.98
N ILE A 106 2.65 -5.36 12.88
CA ILE A 106 2.98 -5.57 14.29
C ILE A 106 1.72 -5.38 15.11
N VAL A 107 1.25 -6.48 15.71
CA VAL A 107 0.10 -6.47 16.62
C VAL A 107 0.62 -6.39 18.04
N SER A 108 0.21 -5.34 18.75
CA SER A 108 0.46 -5.15 20.17
C SER A 108 -0.81 -5.41 20.97
N HIS A 109 -0.65 -5.94 22.17
CA HIS A 109 -1.77 -6.04 23.11
C HIS A 109 -2.34 -4.66 23.47
N HIS A 110 -1.50 -3.61 23.52
CA HIS A 110 -1.96 -2.24 23.75
C HIS A 110 -0.89 -1.19 23.39
N ILE A 111 -1.30 -0.10 22.75
CA ILE A 111 -0.44 1.07 22.49
C ILE A 111 -1.04 2.29 23.21
N ARG A 112 -1.01 2.25 24.55
CA ARG A 112 -1.56 3.33 25.41
C ARG A 112 -0.50 4.32 25.87
N SER A 113 0.72 3.85 26.12
CA SER A 113 1.78 4.66 26.69
C SER A 113 2.17 5.80 25.72
N PRO A 114 2.21 7.06 26.17
CA PRO A 114 2.68 8.18 25.35
C PRO A 114 4.15 7.98 24.93
N ILE A 115 4.94 7.29 25.76
CA ILE A 115 6.32 6.93 25.45
C ILE A 115 6.36 5.97 24.25
N LYS A 116 5.53 4.91 24.26
CA LYS A 116 5.43 3.97 23.12
C LYS A 116 5.06 4.70 21.82
N ARG A 117 4.08 5.62 21.87
CA ARG A 117 3.69 6.40 20.68
C ARG A 117 4.82 7.26 20.14
N ARG A 118 5.59 7.91 21.02
CA ARG A 118 6.75 8.71 20.61
C ARG A 118 7.83 7.84 19.98
N LEU A 119 8.21 6.73 20.62
CA LEU A 119 9.23 5.81 20.12
C LEU A 119 8.87 5.23 18.76
N ILE A 120 7.59 4.89 18.52
CA ILE A 120 7.12 4.41 17.22
C ILE A 120 7.41 5.44 16.11
N LEU A 121 7.13 6.73 16.36
CA LEU A 121 7.38 7.79 15.39
C LEU A 121 8.88 8.06 15.21
N GLU A 122 9.63 8.04 16.30
CA GLU A 122 11.09 8.24 16.30
C GLU A 122 11.79 7.16 15.47
N TRP A 123 11.48 5.89 15.72
CA TRP A 123 12.04 4.77 14.97
C TRP A 123 11.59 4.74 13.51
N ALA A 124 10.35 5.12 13.22
CA ALA A 124 9.91 5.27 11.84
C ALA A 124 10.76 6.33 11.10
N GLY A 125 11.11 7.43 11.77
CA GLY A 125 12.02 8.44 11.24
C GLY A 125 13.45 7.93 11.05
N GLU A 126 14.03 7.30 12.07
CA GLU A 126 15.41 6.80 12.07
C GLU A 126 15.64 5.74 10.97
N LEU A 127 14.71 4.79 10.86
CA LEU A 127 14.78 3.68 9.89
C LEU A 127 14.24 4.08 8.50
N LYS A 128 13.80 5.34 8.33
CA LYS A 128 13.18 5.87 7.11
C LYS A 128 11.99 5.00 6.64
N LEU A 129 11.18 4.55 7.60
CA LEU A 129 10.00 3.72 7.38
C LEU A 129 8.76 4.58 7.24
N GLY A 130 7.89 4.22 6.30
CA GLY A 130 6.53 4.72 6.23
C GLY A 130 5.56 3.79 6.97
N GLY A 131 4.27 4.15 6.92
CA GLY A 131 3.18 3.31 7.42
C GLY A 131 2.29 4.05 8.41
N CYS A 132 1.65 3.32 9.32
CA CYS A 132 0.72 3.89 10.29
C CYS A 132 0.73 3.15 11.63
N SER A 133 0.33 3.86 12.68
CA SER A 133 0.12 3.29 14.01
C SER A 133 -1.29 3.63 14.46
N MET A 134 -2.03 2.63 14.94
CA MET A 134 -3.35 2.77 15.55
C MET A 134 -3.23 2.48 17.05
N PRO A 135 -3.10 3.54 17.89
CA PRO A 135 -3.08 3.40 19.33
C PRO A 135 -4.41 2.85 19.85
N GLY A 136 -4.39 1.75 20.60
CA GLY A 136 -5.62 1.10 21.06
C GLY A 136 -5.40 -0.16 21.88
N ARG A 137 -6.47 -0.94 22.01
CA ARG A 137 -6.49 -2.31 22.55
C ARG A 137 -7.33 -3.19 21.61
N PRO A 138 -6.72 -4.01 20.74
CA PRO A 138 -5.28 -4.12 20.49
C PRO A 138 -4.72 -2.86 19.83
N GLY A 139 -3.40 -2.68 19.87
CA GLY A 139 -2.72 -1.69 19.05
C GLY A 139 -2.20 -2.34 17.77
N LEU A 140 -2.26 -1.63 16.64
CA LEU A 140 -1.75 -2.10 15.35
C LEU A 140 -0.71 -1.12 14.83
N ILE A 141 0.39 -1.65 14.29
CA ILE A 141 1.38 -0.86 13.55
C ILE A 141 1.61 -1.55 12.21
N VAL A 142 1.52 -0.77 11.14
CA VAL A 142 1.92 -1.16 9.78
C VAL A 142 3.20 -0.37 9.48
N ALA A 143 4.30 -1.08 9.22
CA ALA A 143 5.58 -0.47 8.86
C ALA A 143 5.98 -0.91 7.45
N GLU A 144 6.29 0.04 6.58
CA GLU A 144 6.65 -0.19 5.18
C GLU A 144 7.99 0.47 4.87
N GLY A 145 8.91 -0.27 4.24
CA GLY A 145 10.23 0.25 3.88
C GLY A 145 11.13 -0.81 3.27
N ASP A 146 12.40 -0.46 3.07
CA ASP A 146 13.41 -1.39 2.53
C ASP A 146 13.55 -2.61 3.45
N ALA A 147 13.66 -3.82 2.89
CA ALA A 147 13.77 -5.07 3.64
C ALA A 147 14.88 -5.05 4.68
N ASP A 148 15.98 -4.37 4.38
CA ASP A 148 17.12 -4.24 5.29
C ASP A 148 16.76 -3.39 6.53
N ASN A 149 15.90 -2.37 6.36
CA ASN A 149 15.46 -1.46 7.42
C ASN A 149 14.23 -1.96 8.19
N VAL A 150 13.48 -2.92 7.62
CA VAL A 150 12.29 -3.52 8.24
C VAL A 150 12.62 -4.91 8.83
N SER A 151 13.88 -5.35 8.75
CA SER A 151 14.26 -6.71 9.14
C SER A 151 13.94 -7.01 10.61
N PRO A 152 13.49 -8.24 10.95
CA PRO A 152 13.19 -8.64 12.33
C PRO A 152 14.42 -8.64 13.27
N SER A 153 15.61 -8.39 12.73
CA SER A 153 16.86 -8.16 13.45
C SER A 153 16.86 -6.84 14.23
N ASP A 154 16.03 -5.87 13.85
CA ASP A 154 15.86 -4.62 14.59
C ASP A 154 15.00 -4.87 15.84
N ARG A 155 15.69 -5.41 16.85
CA ARG A 155 15.16 -5.77 18.18
C ARG A 155 14.36 -4.65 18.84
N ASN A 156 14.57 -3.40 18.45
CA ASN A 156 13.94 -2.23 19.06
C ASN A 156 12.43 -2.13 18.74
N LEU A 157 12.03 -2.34 17.48
CA LEU A 157 10.63 -2.15 17.06
C LEU A 157 9.73 -3.26 17.61
N GLN A 158 10.21 -4.51 17.67
CA GLN A 158 9.43 -5.63 18.23
C GLN A 158 9.42 -5.64 19.76
N SER A 159 10.56 -5.37 20.42
CA SER A 159 10.66 -5.52 21.89
C SER A 159 9.85 -4.49 22.68
N SER A 160 9.72 -3.26 22.20
CA SER A 160 8.95 -2.22 22.91
C SER A 160 7.46 -2.19 22.55
N VAL A 161 7.08 -2.81 21.43
CA VAL A 161 5.68 -2.90 21.01
C VAL A 161 5.01 -4.14 21.59
N MET A 162 5.76 -5.20 21.89
CA MET A 162 5.24 -6.45 22.49
C MET A 162 5.04 -6.43 24.01
N CYS A 163 5.55 -5.43 24.74
CA CYS A 163 5.31 -5.25 26.18
C CYS A 163 4.06 -4.39 26.47
#